data_AF-A0A969JNQ7-F1
#
_entry.id   AF-A0A969JNQ7-F1
#
_cell.length_a   1.000
_cell.length_b   1.000
_cell.length_c   1.000
_cell.angle_alpha   90.00
_cell.angle_beta   90.00
_cell.angle_gamma   90.00
#
_symmetry.space_group_name_H-M   'P 1'
#
loop_
_entity.id
_entity.type
_entity.pdbx_description
1 polymer ?
#
loop_
_entity_poly.entity_id
_entity_poly.type
_entity_poly.pdbx_seq_one_letter_code
_entity_poly.pdbx_strand_id
1 'polypeptide(L)'
;MLVLHTTAFSQTKIPTDYELQQQAAYDRMIGMAIDSAVYFIDHGKYSQAEEQLSFILKNSRSVPSDVVFYFGKNSFYLNKYSQSVDWLNKYIQLKGSSGQFYGESIKLLKQAESEILVQNQTAKPVQRDILSRDYDIDCGPAGKVTCPICKGTTVVIKKGYIESTYKTCQYCNEHGQLTCQEYNLLIRGELQPVR
;
A
#
# COMPACT_ATOMS: atom_id res chain seq x y z
N MET A 1 17.59 -32.83 41.95
CA MET A 1 17.60 -31.42 41.52
C MET A 1 16.47 -31.24 40.52
N LEU A 2 15.36 -30.61 40.92
CA LEU A 2 14.24 -30.29 40.04
C LEU A 2 14.49 -28.95 39.34
N VAL A 3 14.42 -28.94 38.02
CA VAL A 3 14.55 -27.75 37.17
C VAL A 3 13.17 -27.07 37.07
N LEU A 4 13.01 -25.94 37.77
CA LEU A 4 11.83 -25.08 37.64
C LEU A 4 11.86 -24.37 36.28
N HIS A 5 10.97 -24.77 35.39
CA HIS A 5 10.66 -24.01 34.17
C HIS A 5 9.69 -22.88 34.54
N THR A 6 10.13 -21.63 34.47
CA THR A 6 9.26 -20.46 34.56
C THR A 6 8.72 -20.12 33.17
N THR A 7 7.47 -20.48 32.90
CA THR A 7 6.75 -20.01 31.70
C THR A 7 6.29 -18.58 31.92
N ALA A 8 6.89 -17.62 31.21
CA ALA A 8 6.43 -16.23 31.18
C ALA A 8 5.12 -16.13 30.38
N PHE A 9 4.00 -15.92 31.07
CA PHE A 9 2.74 -15.54 30.45
C PHE A 9 2.81 -14.05 30.04
N SER A 10 2.63 -13.78 28.74
CA SER A 10 2.53 -12.42 28.20
C SER A 10 1.21 -11.77 28.67
N GLN A 11 1.30 -10.71 29.47
CA GLN A 11 0.14 -9.92 29.91
C GLN A 11 -0.30 -8.97 28.79
N THR A 12 -1.36 -9.31 28.07
CA THR A 12 -2.04 -8.35 27.18
C THR A 12 -2.83 -7.34 28.02
N LYS A 13 -2.40 -6.07 27.98
CA LYS A 13 -3.05 -4.94 28.67
C LYS A 13 -4.45 -4.71 28.07
N ILE A 14 -5.49 -4.78 28.90
CA ILE A 14 -6.87 -4.49 28.48
C ILE A 14 -7.00 -2.95 28.30
N PRO A 15 -7.49 -2.46 27.14
CA PRO A 15 -7.71 -1.04 26.92
C PRO A 15 -8.75 -0.47 27.88
N THR A 16 -8.55 0.76 28.33
CA THR A 16 -9.49 1.51 29.15
C THR A 16 -10.67 2.02 28.33
N ASP A 17 -11.81 2.30 28.98
CA ASP A 17 -13.00 2.87 28.31
C ASP A 17 -12.69 4.18 27.58
N TYR A 18 -11.80 5.01 28.15
CA TYR A 18 -11.35 6.25 27.54
C TYR A 18 -10.54 6.02 26.25
N GLU A 19 -9.66 5.01 26.22
CA GLU A 19 -8.90 4.63 25.02
C GLU A 19 -9.83 4.09 23.92
N LEU A 20 -10.86 3.31 24.28
CA LEU A 20 -11.87 2.83 23.35
C LEU A 20 -12.69 3.97 22.74
N GLN A 21 -13.08 4.95 23.56
CA GLN A 21 -13.81 6.14 23.08
C GLN A 21 -12.98 6.99 22.11
N GLN A 22 -11.70 7.20 22.43
CA GLN A 22 -10.77 7.91 21.53
C GLN A 22 -10.58 7.17 20.22
N GLN A 23 -10.40 5.85 20.25
CA GLN A 23 -10.27 5.04 19.05
C GLN A 23 -11.54 5.14 18.19
N ALA A 24 -12.73 5.03 18.78
CA ALA A 24 -13.99 5.16 18.05
C ALA A 24 -14.19 6.57 17.45
N ALA A 25 -13.77 7.62 18.15
CA ALA A 25 -13.81 8.98 17.62
C ALA A 25 -12.87 9.15 16.42
N TYR A 26 -11.66 8.60 16.53
CA TYR A 26 -10.68 8.59 15.44
C TYR A 26 -11.19 7.80 14.22
N ASP A 27 -11.72 6.59 14.42
CA ASP A 27 -12.23 5.76 13.33
C ASP A 27 -13.38 6.44 12.59
N ARG A 28 -14.28 7.12 13.32
CA ARG A 28 -15.35 7.94 12.72
C ARG A 28 -14.81 9.10 11.90
N MET A 29 -13.82 9.82 12.42
CA MET A 29 -13.21 10.94 11.72
C MET A 29 -12.58 10.49 10.39
N ILE A 30 -11.82 9.40 10.42
CA ILE A 30 -11.20 8.84 9.21
C ILE A 30 -12.28 8.32 8.25
N GLY A 31 -13.29 7.61 8.74
CA GLY A 31 -14.41 7.13 7.92
C GLY A 31 -15.13 8.26 7.18
N MET A 32 -15.46 9.35 7.87
CA MET A 32 -16.11 10.51 7.27
C MET A 32 -15.25 11.17 6.18
N ALA A 33 -13.92 11.24 6.40
CA ALA A 33 -13.00 11.78 5.41
C ALA A 33 -12.94 10.88 4.16
N ILE A 34 -12.99 9.56 4.33
CA ILE A 34 -13.06 8.59 3.22
C ILE A 34 -14.35 8.81 2.43
N ASP A 35 -15.50 8.83 3.09
CA ASP A 35 -16.80 9.02 2.43
C ASP A 35 -16.83 10.35 1.65
N SER A 36 -16.27 11.41 2.21
CA SER A 36 -16.14 12.71 1.56
C SER A 36 -15.22 12.66 0.33
N ALA A 37 -14.08 11.97 0.43
CA ALA A 37 -13.16 11.80 -0.69
C ALA A 37 -13.85 11.04 -1.84
N VAL A 38 -14.53 9.94 -1.55
CA VAL A 38 -15.27 9.14 -2.54
C VAL A 38 -16.34 9.98 -3.21
N TYR A 39 -17.14 10.71 -2.42
CA TYR A 39 -18.15 11.62 -2.95
C TYR A 39 -17.55 12.64 -3.93
N PHE A 40 -16.43 13.28 -3.57
CA PHE A 40 -15.78 14.23 -4.47
C PHE A 40 -15.23 13.59 -5.75
N ILE A 41 -14.64 12.39 -5.67
CA ILE A 41 -14.15 11.64 -6.83
C ILE A 41 -15.30 11.32 -7.78
N ASP A 42 -16.42 10.81 -7.27
CA ASP A 42 -17.58 10.41 -8.08
C ASP A 42 -18.24 11.59 -8.79
N HIS A 43 -18.06 12.81 -8.26
CA HIS A 43 -18.55 14.06 -8.85
C HIS A 43 -17.48 14.83 -9.64
N GLY A 44 -16.32 14.22 -9.92
CA GLY A 44 -15.24 14.82 -10.69
C GLY A 44 -14.50 15.98 -10.00
N LYS A 45 -14.68 16.14 -8.68
CA LYS A 45 -14.11 17.20 -7.86
C LYS A 45 -12.75 16.79 -7.29
N TYR A 46 -11.82 16.43 -8.17
CA TYR A 46 -10.57 15.75 -7.80
C TYR A 46 -9.64 16.55 -6.88
N SER A 47 -9.60 17.88 -7.00
CA SER A 47 -8.83 18.73 -6.09
C SER A 47 -9.37 18.68 -4.66
N GLN A 48 -10.70 18.67 -4.50
CA GLN A 48 -11.34 18.57 -3.17
C GLN A 48 -11.16 17.16 -2.58
N ALA A 49 -11.21 16.13 -3.43
CA ALA A 49 -10.87 14.78 -3.02
C ALA A 49 -9.42 14.67 -2.54
N GLU A 50 -8.46 15.30 -3.22
CA GLU A 50 -7.05 15.30 -2.82
C GLU A 50 -6.84 15.91 -1.43
N GLU A 51 -7.60 16.94 -1.07
CA GLU A 51 -7.56 17.55 0.27
C GLU A 51 -7.99 16.54 1.35
N GLN A 52 -9.11 15.84 1.13
CA GLN A 52 -9.61 14.82 2.06
C GLN A 52 -8.66 13.63 2.18
N LEU A 53 -8.17 13.16 1.04
CA LEU A 53 -7.20 12.08 0.96
C LEU A 53 -5.88 12.42 1.66
N SER A 54 -5.37 13.64 1.44
CA SER A 54 -4.17 14.14 2.14
C SER A 54 -4.38 14.29 3.64
N PHE A 55 -5.59 14.70 4.05
CA PHE A 55 -5.97 14.73 5.46
C PHE A 55 -5.90 13.33 6.08
N ILE A 56 -6.45 12.31 5.41
CA ILE A 56 -6.38 10.91 5.87
C ILE A 56 -4.90 10.50 6.01
N LEU A 57 -4.07 10.72 5.01
CA LEU A 57 -2.65 10.33 5.05
C LEU A 57 -1.87 10.98 6.21
N LYS A 58 -2.16 12.25 6.53
CA LYS A 58 -1.48 12.98 7.61
C LYS A 58 -1.93 12.56 9.01
N ASN A 59 -3.16 12.08 9.13
CA ASN A 59 -3.76 11.77 10.43
C ASN A 59 -3.85 10.27 10.70
N SER A 60 -3.58 9.42 9.70
CA SER A 60 -3.67 7.98 9.86
C SER A 60 -2.40 7.39 10.47
N ARG A 61 -2.56 6.48 11.44
CA ARG A 61 -1.43 5.64 11.91
C ARG A 61 -0.90 4.74 10.80
N SER A 62 -1.81 4.19 10.00
CA SER A 62 -1.53 3.36 8.83
C SER A 62 -2.63 3.59 7.80
N VAL A 63 -2.26 3.63 6.52
CA VAL A 63 -3.17 3.96 5.42
C VAL A 63 -4.08 2.78 5.13
N PRO A 64 -5.41 2.93 5.22
CA PRO A 64 -6.35 1.87 4.88
C PRO A 64 -6.28 1.51 3.39
N SER A 65 -6.41 0.23 3.09
CA SER A 65 -6.30 -0.27 1.71
C SER A 65 -7.32 0.29 0.71
N ASP A 66 -8.50 0.75 1.15
CA ASP A 66 -9.48 1.40 0.25
C ASP A 66 -9.01 2.82 -0.13
N VAL A 67 -8.37 3.53 0.80
CA VAL A 67 -7.75 4.84 0.55
C VAL A 67 -6.65 4.71 -0.50
N VAL A 68 -5.86 3.62 -0.46
CA VAL A 68 -4.81 3.34 -1.45
C VAL A 68 -5.38 3.36 -2.88
N PHE A 69 -6.54 2.73 -3.12
CA PHE A 69 -7.18 2.77 -4.43
C PHE A 69 -7.65 4.19 -4.81
N TYR A 70 -8.42 4.83 -3.93
CA TYR A 70 -8.99 6.14 -4.22
C TYR A 70 -7.92 7.22 -4.42
N PHE A 71 -6.80 7.13 -3.70
CA PHE A 71 -5.65 8.00 -3.90
C PHE A 71 -5.06 7.82 -5.29
N GLY A 72 -4.83 6.57 -5.73
CA GLY A 72 -4.35 6.27 -7.07
C GLY A 72 -5.30 6.74 -8.18
N LYS A 73 -6.62 6.51 -8.01
CA LYS A 73 -7.66 6.96 -8.94
C LYS A 73 -7.73 8.48 -9.03
N ASN A 74 -7.77 9.19 -7.90
CA ASN A 74 -7.81 10.65 -7.87
C ASN A 74 -6.58 11.26 -8.56
N SER A 75 -5.40 10.70 -8.26
CA SER A 75 -4.13 11.12 -8.85
C SER A 75 -4.12 11.02 -10.38
N PHE A 76 -4.72 9.96 -10.93
CA PHE A 76 -4.87 9.81 -12.38
C PHE A 76 -5.62 11.00 -12.99
N TYR A 77 -6.77 11.34 -12.42
CA TYR A 77 -7.60 12.43 -12.93
C TYR A 77 -7.02 13.83 -12.67
N LEU A 78 -6.08 13.97 -11.74
CA LEU A 78 -5.27 15.17 -11.56
C LEU A 78 -4.05 15.24 -12.49
N ASN A 79 -3.86 14.26 -13.39
CA ASN A 79 -2.68 14.09 -14.24
C ASN A 79 -1.37 13.88 -13.47
N LYS A 80 -1.46 13.46 -12.20
CA LYS A 80 -0.32 13.06 -11.36
C LYS A 80 -0.04 11.57 -11.60
N TYR A 81 0.38 11.24 -12.81
CA TYR A 81 0.41 9.85 -13.24
C TYR A 81 1.45 9.00 -12.50
N SER A 82 2.61 9.56 -12.14
CA SER A 82 3.61 8.87 -11.30
C SER A 82 3.04 8.48 -9.93
N GLN A 83 2.40 9.43 -9.24
CA GLN A 83 1.62 9.16 -8.03
C GLN A 83 0.55 8.09 -8.27
N SER A 84 -0.24 8.20 -9.34
CA SER A 84 -1.28 7.21 -9.66
C SER A 84 -0.72 5.79 -9.83
N VAL A 85 0.38 5.63 -10.57
CA VAL A 85 1.06 4.36 -10.79
C VAL A 85 1.50 3.73 -9.47
N ASP A 86 2.11 4.52 -8.58
CA ASP A 86 2.58 4.05 -7.29
C ASP A 86 1.45 3.48 -6.42
N TRP A 87 0.38 4.26 -6.23
CA TRP A 87 -0.76 3.86 -5.39
C TRP A 87 -1.62 2.75 -6.01
N LEU A 88 -1.82 2.73 -7.33
CA LEU A 88 -2.58 1.64 -7.97
C LEU A 88 -1.84 0.31 -7.94
N ASN A 89 -0.51 0.33 -8.19
CA ASN A 89 0.31 -0.86 -7.97
C ASN A 89 0.22 -1.34 -6.53
N LYS A 90 0.23 -0.40 -5.57
CA LYS A 90 0.08 -0.71 -4.16
C LYS A 90 -1.23 -1.44 -3.86
N TYR A 91 -2.36 -0.91 -4.35
CA TYR A 91 -3.66 -1.55 -4.16
C TYR A 91 -3.69 -2.98 -4.71
N ILE A 92 -3.18 -3.18 -5.93
CA ILE A 92 -3.13 -4.49 -6.58
C ILE A 92 -2.29 -5.47 -5.76
N GLN A 93 -1.16 -5.04 -5.20
CA GLN A 93 -0.31 -5.88 -4.35
C GLN A 93 -1.02 -6.31 -3.06
N LEU A 94 -1.77 -5.40 -2.44
CA LEU A 94 -2.46 -5.66 -1.17
C LEU A 94 -3.69 -6.55 -1.33
N LYS A 95 -4.50 -6.30 -2.37
CA LYS A 95 -5.79 -6.97 -2.55
C LYS A 95 -5.77 -8.11 -3.54
N GLY A 96 -4.78 -8.16 -4.43
CA GLY A 96 -4.73 -9.14 -5.50
C GLY A 96 -5.93 -9.05 -6.45
N SER A 97 -6.17 -10.12 -7.19
CA SER A 97 -7.26 -10.22 -8.17
C SER A 97 -8.67 -10.29 -7.56
N SER A 98 -8.77 -10.55 -6.25
CA SER A 98 -10.05 -10.55 -5.52
C SER A 98 -10.45 -9.17 -4.99
N GLY A 99 -9.61 -8.15 -5.16
CA GLY A 99 -9.94 -6.78 -4.77
C GLY A 99 -11.12 -6.22 -5.55
N GLN A 100 -12.04 -5.55 -4.86
CA GLN A 100 -13.25 -4.96 -5.47
C GLN A 100 -12.96 -4.01 -6.65
N PHE A 101 -11.82 -3.31 -6.59
CA PHE A 101 -11.39 -2.37 -7.63
C PHE A 101 -10.25 -2.91 -8.51
N TYR A 102 -9.99 -4.23 -8.51
CA TYR A 102 -8.84 -4.81 -9.23
C TYR A 102 -8.87 -4.48 -10.74
N GLY A 103 -10.02 -4.71 -11.39
CA GLY A 103 -10.17 -4.46 -12.83
C GLY A 103 -9.99 -2.98 -13.20
N GLU A 104 -10.57 -2.08 -12.41
CA GLU A 104 -10.40 -0.63 -12.60
C GLU A 104 -8.95 -0.20 -12.35
N SER A 105 -8.31 -0.74 -11.30
CA SER A 105 -6.91 -0.43 -10.97
C SER A 105 -5.97 -0.80 -12.12
N ILE A 106 -6.13 -1.98 -12.72
CA ILE A 106 -5.29 -2.41 -13.86
C ILE A 106 -5.49 -1.49 -15.07
N LYS A 107 -6.74 -1.10 -15.34
CA LYS A 107 -7.07 -0.21 -16.46
C LYS A 107 -6.41 1.16 -16.26
N LEU A 108 -6.63 1.80 -15.12
CA LEU A 108 -6.08 3.11 -14.80
C LEU A 108 -4.55 3.07 -14.74
N LEU A 109 -3.97 2.03 -14.15
CA LEU A 109 -2.51 1.83 -14.09
C LEU A 109 -1.89 1.83 -15.49
N LYS A 110 -2.43 1.02 -16.40
CA LYS A 110 -1.94 0.96 -17.79
C LYS A 110 -2.05 2.30 -18.50
N GLN A 111 -3.13 3.04 -18.26
CA GLN A 111 -3.31 4.38 -18.82
C GLN A 111 -2.29 5.38 -18.25
N ALA A 112 -2.10 5.39 -16.93
CA ALA A 112 -1.15 6.26 -16.25
C ALA A 112 0.29 6.00 -16.73
N GLU A 113 0.70 4.73 -16.85
CA GLU A 113 2.02 4.35 -17.39
C GLU A 113 2.24 4.88 -18.82
N SER A 114 1.22 4.77 -19.68
CA SER A 114 1.27 5.32 -21.03
C SER A 114 1.43 6.84 -21.04
N GLU A 115 0.71 7.54 -20.17
CA GLU A 115 0.76 9.00 -20.08
C GLU A 115 2.11 9.52 -19.54
N ILE A 116 2.76 8.78 -18.63
CA ILE A 116 4.12 9.11 -18.16
C ILE A 116 5.10 9.12 -19.33
N LEU A 117 5.01 8.17 -20.26
CA LEU A 117 5.88 8.12 -21.44
C LEU A 117 5.70 9.36 -22.31
N VAL A 118 4.47 9.86 -22.45
CA VAL A 118 4.16 11.09 -23.19
C VAL A 118 4.64 12.33 -22.45
N GLN A 119 4.47 12.40 -21.12
CA GLN A 119 4.95 13.53 -20.30
C GLN A 119 6.48 13.67 -20.36
N ASN A 120 7.21 12.55 -20.29
CA ASN A 120 8.67 12.54 -20.39
C ASN A 120 9.19 13.06 -21.73
N GLN A 121 8.39 12.93 -22.80
CA GLN A 121 8.73 13.48 -24.11
C GLN A 121 8.45 14.99 -24.24
N THR A 122 7.60 15.54 -23.36
CA THR A 122 7.08 16.92 -23.49
C THR A 122 7.63 17.89 -22.43
N ALA A 123 8.59 17.46 -21.61
CA ALA A 123 9.27 18.28 -20.58
C ALA A 123 8.31 19.09 -19.68
N LYS A 124 7.11 18.57 -19.43
CA LYS A 124 6.15 19.21 -18.52
C LYS A 124 6.69 19.18 -17.09
N PRO A 125 6.54 20.26 -16.31
CA PRO A 125 6.96 20.26 -14.91
C PRO A 125 6.17 19.19 -14.14
N VAL A 126 6.91 18.28 -13.52
CA VAL A 126 6.35 17.25 -12.65
C VAL A 126 5.98 17.92 -11.32
N GLN A 127 4.69 17.84 -10.95
CA GLN A 127 4.23 18.30 -9.65
C GLN A 127 4.82 17.39 -8.54
N ARG A 128 5.03 17.90 -7.32
CA ARG A 128 5.52 17.02 -6.24
C ARG A 128 4.48 15.93 -5.94
N ASP A 129 4.90 14.69 -6.12
CA ASP A 129 4.09 13.51 -5.83
C ASP A 129 4.11 13.18 -4.33
N ILE A 130 2.98 12.67 -3.84
CA ILE A 130 2.83 12.04 -2.52
C ILE A 130 2.93 10.54 -2.73
N LEU A 131 4.03 9.91 -2.32
CA LEU A 131 4.32 8.50 -2.64
C LEU A 131 4.00 7.58 -1.46
N SER A 132 3.56 6.36 -1.75
CA SER A 132 3.15 5.36 -0.77
C SER A 132 4.29 4.89 0.14
N ARG A 133 5.55 5.00 -0.29
CA ARG A 133 6.74 4.66 0.53
C ARG A 133 6.89 5.56 1.76
N ASP A 134 6.28 6.76 1.73
CA ASP A 134 6.38 7.74 2.82
C ASP A 134 5.39 7.44 3.97
N TYR A 135 4.61 6.36 3.86
CA TYR A 135 3.54 6.00 4.80
C TYR A 135 3.62 4.53 5.21
N ASP A 136 3.10 4.21 6.41
CA ASP A 136 2.79 2.83 6.78
C ASP A 136 1.45 2.44 6.17
N ILE A 137 1.42 1.31 5.48
CA ILE A 137 0.24 0.78 4.82
C ILE A 137 -0.37 -0.32 5.68
N ASP A 138 -1.68 -0.23 5.92
CA ASP A 138 -2.43 -1.31 6.57
C ASP A 138 -2.69 -2.45 5.58
N CYS A 139 -2.12 -3.62 5.87
CA CYS A 139 -2.27 -4.82 5.06
C CYS A 139 -3.57 -5.59 5.34
N GLY A 140 -4.41 -5.11 6.26
CA GLY A 140 -5.65 -5.75 6.68
C GLY A 140 -5.45 -6.93 7.65
N PRO A 141 -6.53 -7.63 8.00
CA PRO A 141 -6.56 -8.56 9.14
C PRO A 141 -5.68 -9.81 8.96
N ALA A 142 -5.37 -10.18 7.72
CA ALA A 142 -4.47 -11.30 7.45
C ALA A 142 -3.01 -11.00 7.85
N GLY A 143 -2.63 -9.72 7.93
CA GLY A 143 -1.29 -9.27 8.32
C GLY A 143 -0.15 -9.77 7.41
N LYS A 144 -0.48 -10.33 6.24
CA LYS A 144 0.44 -10.92 5.29
C LYS A 144 0.14 -10.43 3.89
N VAL A 145 1.20 -10.23 3.11
CA VAL A 145 1.13 -9.74 1.73
C VAL A 145 1.95 -10.66 0.83
N THR A 146 1.47 -10.92 -0.39
CA THR A 146 2.27 -11.60 -1.41
C THR A 146 3.48 -10.74 -1.75
N CYS A 147 4.67 -11.33 -1.73
CA CYS A 147 5.91 -10.60 -1.98
C CYS A 147 5.89 -9.96 -3.37
N PRO A 148 6.02 -8.62 -3.47
CA PRO A 148 5.94 -7.92 -4.76
C PRO A 148 7.17 -8.19 -5.64
N ILE A 149 8.31 -8.61 -5.06
CA ILE A 149 9.55 -8.87 -5.80
C ILE A 149 9.45 -10.16 -6.63
N CYS A 150 9.02 -11.26 -6.01
CA CYS A 150 8.85 -12.55 -6.69
C CYS A 150 7.41 -12.85 -7.11
N LYS A 151 6.45 -11.97 -6.80
CA LYS A 151 5.01 -12.16 -7.07
C LYS A 151 4.48 -13.48 -6.49
N GLY A 152 5.00 -13.89 -5.33
CA GLY A 152 4.62 -15.12 -4.65
C GLY A 152 5.28 -16.40 -5.17
N THR A 153 6.08 -16.36 -6.24
CA THR A 153 6.69 -17.56 -6.82
C THR A 153 7.91 -18.07 -6.06
N THR A 154 8.42 -17.28 -5.11
CA THR A 154 9.71 -17.47 -4.41
C THR A 154 10.95 -17.41 -5.30
N VAL A 155 10.80 -17.21 -6.61
CA VAL A 155 11.90 -17.15 -7.57
C VAL A 155 11.84 -15.85 -8.36
N VAL A 156 12.92 -15.09 -8.31
CA VAL A 156 13.12 -13.91 -9.14
C VAL A 156 13.72 -14.36 -10.47
N ILE A 157 12.97 -14.13 -11.55
CA ILE A 157 13.38 -14.46 -12.91
C ILE A 157 13.92 -13.19 -13.56
N LYS A 158 15.21 -13.18 -13.91
CA LYS A 158 15.80 -12.10 -14.70
C LYS A 158 16.00 -12.58 -16.13
N LYS A 159 15.28 -11.97 -17.08
CA LYS A 159 15.44 -12.25 -18.50
C LYS A 159 16.73 -11.59 -19.02
N GLY A 160 17.70 -12.41 -19.42
CA GLY A 160 18.88 -11.96 -20.14
C GLY A 160 18.66 -11.96 -21.65
N TYR A 161 19.66 -11.49 -22.39
CA TYR A 161 19.65 -11.50 -23.86
C TYR A 161 19.73 -12.91 -24.46
N ILE A 162 20.43 -13.83 -23.77
CA ILE A 162 20.68 -15.21 -24.22
C ILE A 162 19.85 -16.20 -23.40
N GLU A 163 19.91 -16.11 -22.08
CA GLU A 163 19.19 -17.02 -21.17
C GLU A 163 18.53 -16.26 -20.02
N SER A 164 17.53 -16.90 -19.39
CA SER A 164 16.91 -16.40 -18.18
C SER A 164 17.63 -16.95 -16.95
N THR A 165 17.94 -16.09 -16.00
CA THR A 165 18.51 -16.51 -14.71
C THR A 165 17.43 -16.59 -13.64
N TYR A 166 17.50 -17.64 -12.85
CA TYR A 166 16.55 -17.94 -11.78
C TYR A 166 17.29 -17.84 -10.45
N LYS A 167 16.82 -16.95 -9.57
CA LYS A 167 17.39 -16.79 -8.23
C LYS A 167 16.29 -16.87 -7.19
N THR A 168 16.54 -17.57 -6.10
CA THR A 168 15.64 -17.56 -4.95
C THR A 168 15.43 -16.14 -4.45
N CYS A 169 14.19 -15.78 -4.13
CA CYS A 169 13.86 -14.49 -3.56
C CYS A 169 14.43 -14.39 -2.15
N GLN A 170 15.22 -13.35 -1.91
CA GLN A 170 15.92 -13.15 -0.64
C GLN A 170 15.10 -12.39 0.40
N TYR A 171 13.90 -11.91 0.03
CA TYR A 171 13.12 -11.00 0.86
C TYR A 171 11.90 -11.64 1.51
N CYS A 172 11.42 -12.77 0.98
CA CYS A 172 10.17 -13.39 1.44
C CYS A 172 10.41 -14.77 2.05
N ASN A 173 9.39 -15.27 2.74
CA ASN A 173 9.39 -16.64 3.21
C ASN A 173 9.28 -17.66 2.07
N GLU A 174 9.31 -18.96 2.42
CA GLU A 174 9.19 -20.10 1.50
C GLU A 174 7.84 -20.23 0.78
N HIS A 175 6.86 -19.41 1.16
CA HIS A 175 5.56 -19.32 0.49
C HIS A 175 5.42 -18.06 -0.36
N GLY A 176 6.49 -17.28 -0.51
CA GLY A 176 6.45 -16.05 -1.31
C GLY A 176 5.68 -14.92 -0.62
N GLN A 177 5.60 -14.93 0.71
CA GLN A 177 4.84 -13.98 1.51
C GLN A 177 5.75 -13.14 2.42
N LEU A 178 5.26 -11.95 2.77
CA LEU A 178 5.83 -11.01 3.74
C LEU A 178 4.80 -10.78 4.84
N THR A 179 5.25 -10.58 6.08
CA THR A 179 4.45 -9.93 7.12
C THR A 179 4.18 -8.47 6.73
N CYS A 180 3.16 -7.85 7.34
CA CYS A 180 2.87 -6.44 7.06
C CYS A 180 4.03 -5.51 7.44
N GLN A 181 4.78 -5.84 8.50
CA GLN A 181 5.97 -5.08 8.90
C GLN A 181 7.08 -5.21 7.85
N GLU A 182 7.42 -6.43 7.43
CA GLU A 182 8.43 -6.67 6.38
C GLU A 182 8.02 -6.00 5.06
N TYR A 183 6.72 -6.02 4.74
CA TYR A 183 6.19 -5.34 3.57
C TYR A 183 6.44 -3.83 3.62
N ASN A 184 6.13 -3.17 4.75
CA ASN A 184 6.36 -1.73 4.93
C ASN A 184 7.86 -1.38 4.88
N LEU A 185 8.73 -2.21 5.45
CA LEU A 185 10.19 -2.06 5.31
C LEU A 185 10.65 -2.24 3.86
N LEU A 186 10.08 -3.20 3.13
CA LEU A 186 10.46 -3.48 1.74
C LEU A 186 10.15 -2.29 0.84
N ILE A 187 8.97 -1.69 0.98
CA ILE A 187 8.52 -0.59 0.11
C ILE A 187 9.28 0.71 0.39
N ARG A 188 9.89 0.84 1.57
CA ARG A 188 10.84 1.90 1.92
C ARG A 188 12.27 1.63 1.43
N GLY A 189 12.56 0.41 1.01
CA GLY A 189 13.93 -0.02 0.68
C GLY A 189 14.80 -0.32 1.91
N GLU A 190 14.18 -0.56 3.07
CA GLU A 190 14.86 -0.79 4.34
C GLU A 190 14.95 -2.28 4.71
N LEU A 191 14.11 -3.14 4.08
CA LEU A 191 14.13 -4.57 4.35
C LEU A 191 15.45 -5.20 3.91
N GLN A 192 16.14 -5.83 4.86
CA GLN A 192 17.37 -6.56 4.59
C GLN A 192 17.07 -7.93 3.97
N PRO A 193 17.89 -8.40 3.02
CA PRO A 193 17.84 -9.78 2.54
C PRO A 193 18.02 -10.76 3.70
N VAL A 194 17.18 -11.78 3.77
CA VAL A 194 17.21 -12.82 4.81
C VAL A 194 17.84 -14.13 4.33
N ARG A 195 18.19 -14.25 3.04
CA ARG A 195 18.77 -15.45 2.41
C ARG A 195 19.81 -15.10 1.37
#